data_AF-A0A2U2Z2L0-F1
#
_entry.id   AF-A0A2U2Z2L0-F1
#
_cell.length_a   1.000
_cell.length_b   1.000
_cell.length_c   1.000
_cell.angle_alpha   90.00
_cell.angle_beta   90.00
_cell.angle_gamma   90.00
#
_symmetry.space_group_name_H-M   'P 1'
#
loop_
_entity.id
_entity.type
_entity.pdbx_description
1 polymer ?
#
loop_
_entity_poly.entity_id
_entity_poly.type
_entity_poly.pdbx_seq_one_letter_code
_entity_poly.pdbx_strand_id
1 'polypeptide(L)' 'MSPREIRVTVTTAMSEPRSKWCPGCKAMTALAVDVFGLFPTGVVHITTVAVCELCDDPDDQQPPRTLGARSKEA' A
#
# COMPACT_ATOMS: atom_id res chain seq x y z
N MET A 1 22.42 -11.23 28.27
CA MET A 1 21.17 -11.75 27.67
C MET A 1 21.39 -11.86 26.17
N SER A 2 21.32 -13.08 25.62
CA SER A 2 21.36 -13.28 24.16
C SER A 2 20.00 -12.87 23.56
N PRO A 3 19.94 -12.15 22.42
CA PRO A 3 18.69 -11.89 21.74
C PRO A 3 18.07 -13.24 21.32
N ARG A 4 16.90 -13.57 21.86
CA ARG A 4 16.10 -14.68 21.34
C ARG A 4 15.64 -14.28 19.94
N GLU A 5 16.11 -14.99 18.93
CA GLU A 5 15.61 -14.84 17.57
C GLU A 5 14.17 -15.36 17.53
N ILE A 6 13.20 -14.45 17.42
CA ILE A 6 11.79 -14.80 17.28
C ILE A 6 11.52 -14.97 15.79
N ARG A 7 11.32 -16.21 15.35
CA ARG A 7 10.83 -16.50 14.00
C ARG A 7 9.32 -16.31 13.98
N VAL A 8 8.88 -15.26 13.29
CA VAL A 8 7.46 -14.97 13.10
C VAL A 8 7.08 -15.38 11.68
N THR A 9 6.10 -16.27 11.56
CA THR A 9 5.44 -16.51 10.27
C THR A 9 4.34 -15.48 10.13
N VAL A 10 4.45 -14.62 9.13
CA VAL A 10 3.45 -13.60 8.82
C VAL A 10 2.63 -14.10 7.63
N THR A 11 1.32 -14.21 7.82
CA THR A 11 0.39 -14.54 6.73
C THR A 11 -0.53 -13.35 6.52
N THR A 12 -0.69 -12.95 5.26
CA THR A 12 -1.63 -11.90 4.85
C THR A 12 -2.93 -12.51 4.36
N ALA A 13 -4.04 -11.97 4.84
CA ALA A 13 -5.38 -12.33 4.37
C ALA A 13 -6.12 -11.07 3.91
N MET A 14 -6.89 -11.23 2.83
CA MET A 14 -7.69 -10.17 2.22
C MET A 14 -9.11 -10.18 2.80
N SER A 15 -9.67 -9.01 3.07
CA SER A 15 -11.08 -8.87 3.44
C SER A 15 -12.02 -8.97 2.25
N GLU A 16 -13.32 -8.93 2.55
CA GLU A 16 -14.34 -8.71 1.54
C GLU A 16 -14.15 -7.34 0.85
N PRO A 17 -14.30 -7.28 -0.49
CA PRO A 17 -14.32 -6.03 -1.25
C PRO A 17 -15.33 -5.03 -0.72
N ARG A 18 -14.94 -3.76 -0.60
CA ARG A 18 -15.89 -2.66 -0.38
C ARG A 18 -15.46 -1.38 -1.09
N SER A 19 -16.41 -0.52 -1.41
CA SER A 19 -16.09 0.81 -1.94
C SER A 19 -15.45 1.70 -0.87
N LYS A 20 -14.46 2.51 -1.24
CA LYS A 20 -13.85 3.53 -0.37
C LYS A 20 -13.47 4.77 -1.17
N TRP A 21 -13.39 5.90 -0.51
CA TRP A 21 -12.79 7.10 -1.12
C TRP A 21 -11.26 6.94 -1.23
N CYS A 22 -10.72 7.20 -2.43
CA CYS A 22 -9.28 7.25 -2.65
C CYS A 22 -8.67 8.45 -1.90
N PRO A 23 -7.62 8.26 -1.07
CA PRO A 23 -7.00 9.35 -0.34
C PRO A 23 -6.22 10.33 -1.25
N GLY A 24 -5.81 9.90 -2.44
CA GLY A 24 -5.09 10.72 -3.42
C GLY A 24 -6.01 11.63 -4.23
N CYS A 25 -6.80 11.04 -5.13
CA CYS A 25 -7.66 11.79 -6.06
C CYS A 25 -9.06 12.10 -5.52
N LYS A 26 -9.44 11.56 -4.36
CA LYS A 26 -10.79 11.69 -3.77
C LYS A 26 -11.91 11.18 -4.68
N ALA A 27 -11.62 10.28 -5.62
CA ALA A 27 -12.65 9.53 -6.34
C ALA A 27 -13.17 8.37 -5.50
N MET A 28 -14.43 7.99 -5.69
CA MET A 28 -14.99 6.77 -5.11
C MET A 28 -14.42 5.56 -5.85
N THR A 29 -13.80 4.63 -5.14
CA THR A 29 -13.29 3.38 -5.73
C THR A 29 -14.35 2.31 -5.70
N ALA A 30 -14.35 1.45 -6.72
CA ALA A 30 -15.18 0.24 -6.74
C ALA A 30 -14.68 -0.80 -5.74
N LEU A 31 -13.38 -0.82 -5.48
CA LEU A 31 -12.70 -1.83 -4.67
C LEU A 31 -11.77 -1.19 -3.63
N ALA A 32 -11.87 -1.70 -2.42
CA ALA A 32 -10.92 -1.52 -1.34
C ALA A 32 -10.92 -2.80 -0.49
N VAL A 33 -9.75 -3.12 0.03
CA VAL A 33 -9.47 -4.37 0.74
C VAL A 33 -8.71 -4.06 2.02
N ASP A 34 -9.11 -4.67 3.12
CA ASP A 34 -8.28 -4.68 4.32
C ASP A 34 -7.23 -5.78 4.22
N VAL A 35 -6.05 -5.45 4.71
CA VAL A 35 -4.93 -6.35 4.87
C VAL A 35 -4.83 -6.68 6.34
N PHE A 36 -4.98 -7.96 6.67
CA PHE A 36 -4.76 -8.48 8.01
C PHE A 36 -3.46 -9.26 8.07
N GLY A 37 -2.73 -9.09 9.17
CA GLY A 37 -1.58 -9.91 9.52
C GLY A 37 -1.97 -10.95 10.55
N LEU A 38 -1.66 -12.21 10.26
CA LEU A 38 -1.75 -13.30 11.22
C LEU A 38 -0.40 -13.48 11.91
N PHE A 39 -0.36 -13.25 13.22
CA PHE A 39 0.81 -13.42 14.08
C PHE A 39 0.52 -14.53 15.11
N PRO A 40 1.56 -15.13 15.73
CA PRO A 40 1.36 -16.10 16.81
C PRO A 40 0.55 -15.56 18.00
N THR A 41 0.57 -14.23 18.19
CA THR A 41 -0.17 -13.54 19.24
C THR A 41 -1.61 -13.19 18.86
N GLY A 42 -2.00 -13.34 17.58
CA GLY A 42 -3.34 -13.04 17.09
C GLY A 42 -3.37 -12.37 15.72
N VAL A 43 -4.56 -11.93 15.33
CA VAL A 43 -4.81 -11.19 14.08
C VAL A 43 -4.71 -9.69 14.35
N VAL A 44 -4.00 -8.97 13.49
CA VAL A 44 -3.89 -7.50 13.54
C VAL A 44 -4.31 -6.91 12.20
N HIS A 45 -5.14 -5.87 12.22
CA HIS A 45 -5.41 -5.06 11.03
C HIS A 45 -4.19 -4.22 10.71
N ILE A 46 -3.61 -4.43 9.51
CA ILE A 46 -2.41 -3.72 9.08
C ILE A 46 -2.81 -2.41 8.41
N THR A 47 -3.66 -2.50 7.38
CA THR A 47 -4.07 -1.34 6.60
C THR A 47 -5.30 -1.64 5.75
N THR A 48 -5.90 -0.59 5.19
CA THR A 48 -6.89 -0.69 4.12
C THR A 48 -6.31 -0.09 2.85
N VAL A 49 -6.23 -0.89 1.79
CA VAL A 49 -5.79 -0.45 0.47
C VAL A 49 -7.02 -0.15 -0.37
N ALA A 50 -7.15 1.09 -0.85
CA ALA A 50 -8.14 1.44 -1.87
C ALA A 50 -7.50 1.22 -3.24
N VAL A 51 -8.11 0.38 -4.07
CA VAL A 51 -7.67 0.15 -5.45
C VAL A 51 -8.32 1.22 -6.30
N CYS A 52 -7.55 2.20 -6.75
CA CYS A 52 -8.10 3.36 -7.43
C CYS A 52 -7.80 3.29 -8.93
N GLU A 53 -8.84 3.02 -9.71
CA GLU A 53 -8.76 2.94 -11.19
C GLU A 53 -8.20 4.22 -11.86
N LEU A 54 -8.15 5.35 -11.14
CA LEU A 54 -7.62 6.62 -11.64
C LEU A 54 -6.18 6.88 -11.22
N CYS A 55 -5.74 6.35 -10.06
CA CYS A 55 -4.39 6.59 -9.55
C CYS A 55 -3.45 5.41 -9.82
N ASP A 56 -4.00 4.20 -9.85
CA ASP A 56 -3.30 2.94 -10.13
C ASP A 56 -3.37 2.58 -11.63
N ASP A 57 -3.68 3.55 -12.50
CA ASP A 57 -3.71 3.35 -13.95
C ASP A 57 -2.32 2.88 -14.42
N PRO A 58 -2.19 1.63 -14.93
CA PRO A 58 -0.91 1.06 -15.30
C PRO A 58 -0.33 1.69 -16.58
N ASP A 59 -1.13 2.38 -17.39
CA ASP A 59 -0.65 3.08 -18.59
C ASP A 59 -0.11 4.48 -18.25
N ASP A 60 -0.49 5.01 -17.09
CA ASP A 60 -0.05 6.31 -16.55
C ASP A 60 1.15 6.16 -15.58
N GLN A 61 2.05 5.20 -15.86
CA GLN A 61 3.35 5.09 -15.20
C GLN A 61 4.23 6.29 -15.56
N GLN A 62 3.93 7.45 -14.97
CA GLN A 62 4.80 8.62 -15.02
C GLN A 62 6.16 8.20 -14.45
N PRO A 63 7.26 8.25 -15.23
CA PRO A 63 8.57 7.93 -14.68
C PRO A 63 8.83 8.85 -13.49
N PRO A 64 9.48 8.35 -12.42
CA PRO A 64 9.76 9.15 -11.23
C PRO A 64 10.40 10.46 -11.69
N ARG A 65 9.72 11.58 -11.40
CA ARG A 65 10.23 12.92 -11.71
C ARG A 65 11.53 13.06 -10.93
N THR A 66 12.65 12.83 -11.60
CA THR A 66 13.96 13.16 -11.08
C THR A 66 13.91 14.63 -10.71
N LEU A 67 14.13 14.90 -9.42
CA LEU A 67 14.31 16.23 -8.89
C LEU A 67 15.32 16.93 -9.80
N GLY A 68 14.86 17.99 -10.49
CA GLY A 68 15.54 18.54 -11.65
C GLY A 68 17.04 18.66 -11.45
N ALA A 69 17.81 17.96 -12.29
CA ALA A 69 19.20 18.28 -12.53
C ALA A 69 19.23 19.75 -12.94
N ARG A 70 19.64 20.61 -12.01
CA ARG A 70 19.86 22.03 -12.25
C ARG A 70 21.15 22.16 -13.07
N SER A 71 21.10 21.75 -14.33
CA SER A 71 22.10 22.12 -15.32
C SER A 71 21.91 23.59 -15.65
N LYS A 72 22.77 24.44 -15.11
CA LYS A 72 23.18 25.67 -15.78
C LYS A 72 24.69 25.64 -15.85
N GLU A 73 25.18 25.17 -16.99
CA GLU A 73 26.43 25.61 -17.58
C GLU A 73 26.27 27.09 -17.98
N ALA A 74 27.18 27.94 -17.50
CA ALA A 74 27.71 29.16 -18.14
C ALA A 74 28.86 29.70 -17.27
#